data_AF-A0A9D8XWS3-F1
#
_entry.id   AF-A0A9D8XWS3-F1
#
_cell.length_a   1.000
_cell.length_b   1.000
_cell.length_c   1.000
_cell.angle_alpha   90.00
_cell.angle_beta   90.00
_cell.angle_gamma   90.00
#
_symmetry.space_group_name_H-M   'P 1'
#
loop_
_entity.id
_entity.type
_entity.pdbx_description
1 polymer ?
#
loop_
_entity_poly.entity_id
_entity_poly.type
_entity_poly.pdbx_seq_one_letter_code
_entity_poly.pdbx_strand_id
1 'polypeptide(L)'
;MSDASRFFRTDLAAERRRADLSLPGTDYREESEGRFTVTRIKVGDAVSARAIGKPIGKYLTVAFPALEEVTEEERGTLLAILVREIRSTL
;
A
#
# COMPACT_ATOMS: atom_id res chain seq x y z
N MET A 1 22.44 9.07 16.15
CA MET A 1 21.60 7.86 16.34
C MET A 1 20.34 8.11 15.53
N SER A 2 20.20 7.48 14.35
CA SER A 2 19.02 7.69 13.51
C SER A 2 17.87 6.86 14.06
N ASP A 3 16.90 7.52 14.67
CA ASP A 3 15.64 6.92 15.04
C ASP A 3 14.81 6.72 13.77
N ALA A 4 14.99 5.56 13.13
CA ALA A 4 14.12 5.14 12.05
C ALA A 4 12.78 4.76 12.69
N SER A 5 11.86 5.73 12.75
CA SER A 5 10.52 5.54 13.29
C SER A 5 9.94 4.23 12.76
N ARG A 6 9.48 3.39 13.68
CA ARG A 6 9.09 2.01 13.43
C ARG A 6 7.78 1.99 12.64
N PHE A 7 7.87 2.17 11.32
CA PHE A 7 6.73 2.07 10.42
C PHE A 7 6.32 0.61 10.27
N PHE A 8 5.10 0.27 10.69
CA PHE A 8 4.54 -1.04 10.49
C PHE A 8 3.85 -1.07 9.13
N ARG A 9 4.32 -1.97 8.27
CA ARG A 9 3.69 -2.27 6.98
C ARG A 9 2.82 -3.48 7.19
N THR A 10 1.51 -3.34 7.01
CA THR A 10 0.62 -4.50 6.94
C THR A 10 0.97 -5.32 5.71
N ASP A 11 1.10 -6.61 5.93
CA ASP A 11 1.76 -7.56 5.06
C ASP A 11 0.99 -7.84 3.77
N LEU A 12 1.52 -7.32 2.65
CA LEU A 12 1.68 -8.02 1.35
C LEU A 12 2.55 -7.21 0.35
N ALA A 13 2.98 -5.99 0.69
CA ALA A 13 3.97 -5.22 -0.08
C ALA A 13 5.39 -5.29 0.49
N ALA A 14 5.61 -6.11 1.53
CA ALA A 14 6.92 -6.37 2.08
C ALA A 14 7.66 -7.55 1.43
N GLU A 15 6.99 -8.40 0.62
CA GLU A 15 7.62 -9.66 0.19
C GLU A 15 8.51 -9.60 -1.05
N ARG A 16 8.56 -8.50 -1.82
CA ARG A 16 9.59 -8.37 -2.86
C ARG A 16 10.14 -6.95 -2.91
N ARG A 17 11.30 -6.80 -2.26
CA ARG A 17 12.36 -5.90 -2.73
C ARG A 17 12.35 -5.92 -4.26
N ARG A 18 11.97 -4.79 -4.87
CA ARG A 18 12.04 -4.51 -6.31
C ARG A 18 11.10 -5.35 -7.19
N ALA A 19 9.78 -5.25 -7.01
CA ALA A 19 8.97 -5.27 -8.22
C ALA A 19 9.37 -4.03 -9.01
N ASP A 20 9.82 -4.20 -10.25
CA ASP A 20 10.02 -3.05 -11.13
C ASP A 20 8.65 -2.40 -11.33
N LEU A 21 8.39 -1.30 -10.61
CA LEU A 21 7.11 -0.59 -10.66
C LEU A 21 6.93 0.13 -12.01
N SER A 22 7.94 0.09 -12.88
CA SER A 22 7.84 0.52 -14.29
C SER A 22 7.41 -0.61 -15.23
N LEU A 23 7.11 -1.81 -14.70
CA LEU A 23 6.71 -2.95 -15.51
C LEU A 23 5.40 -2.64 -16.28
N PRO A 24 5.40 -2.76 -17.62
CA PRO A 24 4.19 -2.60 -18.42
C PRO A 24 3.08 -3.54 -17.95
N GLY A 25 1.83 -3.05 -17.96
CA GLY A 25 0.68 -3.80 -17.46
C GLY A 25 0.37 -3.56 -15.98
N THR A 26 1.10 -2.65 -15.33
CA THR A 26 0.84 -2.22 -13.95
C THR A 26 0.48 -0.74 -13.89
N ASP A 27 -0.43 -0.37 -12.99
CA ASP A 27 -0.67 1.04 -12.60
C ASP A 27 -0.27 1.18 -11.13
N TYR A 28 0.69 2.07 -10.86
CA TYR A 28 1.24 2.33 -9.55
C TYR A 28 0.96 3.77 -9.16
N ARG A 29 0.43 3.96 -7.95
CA ARG A 29 0.29 5.28 -7.33
C ARG A 29 0.70 5.22 -5.87
N GLU A 30 1.44 6.22 -5.44
CA GLU A 30 1.80 6.40 -4.05
C GLU A 30 1.50 7.83 -3.64
N GLU A 31 0.84 7.98 -2.49
CA GLU A 31 0.53 9.29 -1.92
C GLU A 31 0.75 9.26 -0.40
N SER A 32 0.98 10.44 0.17
CA SER A 32 1.08 10.63 1.60
C SER A 32 -0.17 11.32 2.13
N GLU A 33 -0.79 10.72 3.15
CA GLU A 33 -1.91 11.28 3.89
C GLU A 33 -1.51 11.40 5.37
N GLY A 34 -0.99 12.57 5.75
CA GLY A 34 -0.41 12.77 7.09
C GLY A 34 0.83 11.89 7.30
N ARG A 35 0.83 11.07 8.36
CA ARG A 35 1.90 10.09 8.65
C ARG A 35 1.71 8.75 7.93
N PHE A 36 0.73 8.66 7.02
CA PHE A 36 0.46 7.46 6.26
C PHE A 36 1.03 7.54 4.84
N THR A 37 1.57 6.43 4.36
CA THR A 37 1.87 6.24 2.94
C THR A 37 0.89 5.24 2.36
N VAL A 38 0.15 5.66 1.35
CA VAL A 38 -0.85 4.84 0.67
C VAL A 38 -0.32 4.49 -0.71
N THR A 39 -0.01 3.21 -0.91
CA THR A 39 0.47 2.67 -2.18
C THR A 39 -0.63 1.83 -2.82
N ARG A 40 -0.94 2.10 -4.07
CA ARG A 40 -1.91 1.38 -4.89
C ARG A 40 -1.21 0.74 -6.07
N ILE A 41 -1.50 -0.54 -6.31
CA ILE A 41 -1.01 -1.28 -7.46
C ILE A 41 -2.20 -1.95 -8.14
N LYS A 42 -2.37 -1.72 -9.43
CA LYS A 42 -3.23 -2.53 -10.29
C LYS A 42 -2.35 -3.44 -11.13
N VAL A 43 -2.56 -4.75 -11.02
CA VAL A 43 -1.98 -5.77 -11.90
C VAL A 43 -2.99 -6.04 -13.00
N GLY A 44 -2.65 -5.71 -14.25
CA GLY A 44 -3.60 -5.70 -15.37
C GLY A 44 -3.55 -6.93 -16.27
N ASP A 45 -2.45 -7.69 -16.27
CA ASP A 45 -2.27 -8.80 -17.19
C ASP A 45 -1.49 -9.99 -16.60
N ALA A 46 -1.43 -11.09 -17.34
CA ALA A 46 -0.76 -12.31 -16.90
C ALA A 46 0.77 -12.18 -16.82
N VAL A 47 1.37 -11.25 -17.56
CA VAL A 47 2.82 -11.02 -17.55
C VAL A 47 3.21 -10.34 -16.25
N SER A 48 2.55 -9.23 -15.93
CA SER A 48 2.67 -8.49 -14.68
C SER A 48 2.30 -9.34 -13.47
N ALA A 49 1.23 -10.15 -13.57
CA ALA A 49 0.85 -11.07 -12.50
C ALA A 49 1.96 -12.07 -12.16
N ARG A 50 2.60 -12.67 -13.17
CA ARG A 50 3.75 -13.59 -12.96
C ARG A 50 4.98 -12.86 -12.43
N ALA A 51 5.31 -11.69 -13.00
CA ALA A 51 6.48 -10.91 -12.59
C ALA A 51 6.39 -10.42 -11.14
N ILE A 52 5.22 -9.90 -10.74
CA ILE A 52 4.95 -9.46 -9.37
C ILE A 52 4.77 -10.65 -8.43
N GLY A 53 4.22 -11.77 -8.93
CA GLY A 53 3.85 -12.92 -8.12
C GLY A 53 2.50 -12.78 -7.42
N LYS A 54 1.59 -11.99 -8.01
CA LYS A 54 0.22 -11.81 -7.51
C LYS A 54 -0.78 -11.94 -8.66
N PRO A 55 -2.01 -12.40 -8.40
CA PRO A 55 -3.08 -12.41 -9.39
C PRO A 55 -3.35 -11.03 -10.02
N ILE A 56 -4.06 -11.02 -11.14
CA ILE A 56 -4.63 -9.80 -11.71
C ILE A 56 -5.63 -9.23 -10.69
N GLY A 57 -5.50 -7.95 -10.38
CA GLY A 57 -6.29 -7.32 -9.32
C GLY A 57 -5.77 -5.96 -8.87
N LYS A 58 -6.49 -5.37 -7.91
CA LYS A 58 -6.09 -4.13 -7.23
C LYS A 58 -5.56 -4.47 -5.84
N TYR A 59 -4.46 -3.83 -5.47
CA TYR A 59 -3.77 -4.03 -4.21
C TYR A 59 -3.53 -2.69 -3.54
N LEU A 60 -3.78 -2.66 -2.24
CA LEU A 60 -3.55 -1.51 -1.38
C LEU A 60 -2.47 -1.88 -0.36
N THR A 61 -1.57 -0.94 -0.09
CA THR A 61 -0.69 -0.98 1.08
C THR A 61 -0.81 0.35 1.79
N VAL A 62 -1.05 0.29 3.09
CA VAL A 62 -1.01 1.46 3.95
C VAL A 62 0.13 1.27 4.92
N ALA A 63 1.16 2.09 4.82
CA ALA A 63 2.21 2.17 5.81
C ALA A 63 1.83 3.24 6.83
N PHE A 64 1.97 2.90 8.11
CA PHE A 64 1.63 3.79 9.23
C PHE A 64 2.66 3.61 10.36
N PRO A 65 2.69 4.54 11.33
CA PRO A 65 3.49 4.38 12.55
C PRO A 65 3.15 3.10 13.33
N ALA A 66 3.79 2.87 14.47
CA ALA A 66 3.37 1.79 15.37
C ALA A 66 1.89 1.91 15.74
N LEU A 67 1.16 0.79 15.87
CA LEU A 67 -0.28 0.82 16.19
C LEU A 67 -0.56 1.54 17.51
N GLU A 68 0.38 1.45 18.45
CA GLU A 68 0.42 2.16 19.73
C GLU A 68 0.67 3.67 19.59
N GLU A 69 1.24 4.13 18.46
CA GLU A 69 1.53 5.53 18.16
C GLU A 69 0.45 6.22 17.30
N VAL A 70 -0.55 5.47 16.83
CA VAL A 70 -1.66 6.01 16.03
C VAL A 70 -2.68 6.68 16.94
N THR A 71 -2.90 7.99 16.73
CA THR A 71 -3.89 8.78 17.47
C THR A 71 -5.33 8.46 17.03
N GLU A 72 -6.34 8.85 17.80
CA GLU A 72 -7.75 8.65 17.40
C GLU A 72 -8.12 9.37 16.09
N GLU A 73 -7.56 10.55 15.85
CA GLU A 73 -7.74 11.28 14.58
C GLU A 73 -7.14 10.50 13.40
N GLU A 74 -5.96 9.94 13.60
CA GLU A 74 -5.27 9.11 12.61
C GLU A 74 -5.98 7.78 12.38
N ARG A 75 -6.61 7.18 13.40
CA ARG A 75 -7.50 6.02 13.21
C ARG A 75 -8.66 6.38 12.28
N GLY A 76 -9.28 7.55 12.48
CA GLY A 76 -10.34 8.06 11.59
C GLY A 76 -9.87 8.17 10.14
N THR A 77 -8.68 8.74 9.94
CA THR A 77 -8.05 8.85 8.61
C THR A 77 -7.74 7.48 8.00
N LEU A 78 -7.15 6.55 8.75
CA LEU A 78 -6.86 5.19 8.29
C LEU A 78 -8.14 4.44 7.86
N LEU A 79 -9.21 4.56 8.64
CA LEU A 79 -10.51 4.00 8.28
C LEU A 79 -11.08 4.65 7.02
N ALA A 80 -10.97 5.97 6.88
CA ALA A 80 -11.42 6.68 5.69
C ALA A 80 -10.68 6.22 4.42
N ILE A 81 -9.36 6.03 4.51
CA ILE A 81 -8.54 5.45 3.44
C ILE A 81 -9.10 4.08 3.05
N LEU A 82 -9.22 3.15 4.00
CA LEU A 82 -9.68 1.78 3.73
C LEU A 82 -11.09 1.74 3.12
N VAL A 83 -12.03 2.52 3.66
CA VAL A 83 -13.41 2.60 3.16
C VAL A 83 -13.43 3.14 1.72
N ARG A 84 -12.63 4.17 1.42
CA ARG A 84 -12.52 4.75 0.08
C ARG A 84 -12.00 3.74 -0.93
N GLU A 85 -10.99 2.96 -0.57
CA GLU A 85 -10.41 1.96 -1.48
C GLU A 85 -11.30 0.74 -1.70
N ILE A 86 -12.03 0.31 -0.67
CA ILE A 86 -13.03 -0.77 -0.82
C ILE A 86 -14.14 -0.31 -1.77
N ARG A 87 -14.65 0.92 -1.60
CA ARG A 87 -15.69 1.50 -2.47
C ARG A 87 -15.24 1.67 -3.92
N SER A 88 -13.97 1.99 -4.17
CA SER A 88 -13.42 2.17 -5.53
C SER A 88 -13.15 0.85 -6.27
N THR A 89 -13.35 -0.29 -5.58
CA THR A 89 -13.14 -1.64 -6.10
C THR A 89 -14.45 -2.36 -6.44
N LEU A 90 -15.57 -1.90 -5.89
CA LEU A 90 -16.93 -2.25 -6.31
C LEU A 90 -17.34 -1.46 -7.57
#